data_AF-A0A8E9YAR7-F1
#
_entry.id   AF-A0A8E9YAR7-F1
#
_cell.length_a   1.000
_cell.length_b   1.000
_cell.length_c   1.000
_cell.angle_alpha   90.00
_cell.angle_beta   90.00
_cell.angle_gamma   90.00
#
_symmetry.space_group_name_H-M   'P 1'
#
loop_
_entity.id
_entity.type
_entity.pdbx_description
1 polymer ?
#
loop_
_entity_poly.entity_id
_entity_poly.type
_entity_poly.pdbx_seq_one_letter_code
_entity_poly.pdbx_strand_id
1 'polypeptide(L)' 'MTPELKRQICALVTQTEIAKQLGTTSQAVSLWLNHEVPAHRVIPICRILMWKVTPHEIRSDIYPNPTDGLPDQQD' A
#
# COMPACT_ATOMS: atom_id res chain seq x y z
N MET A 1 1.06 1.05 -10.62
CA MET A 1 0.01 0.17 -10.08
C MET A 1 -1.09 -0.04 -11.10
N THR A 2 -1.71 -1.22 -11.16
CA THR A 2 -2.85 -1.50 -12.06
C THR A 2 -4.15 -0.82 -11.56
N PRO A 3 -5.08 -0.44 -12.46
CA PRO A 3 -6.39 0.11 -12.08
C PRO A 3 -7.19 -0.78 -11.12
N GLU A 4 -7.07 -2.09 -11.26
CA GLU A 4 -7.73 -3.11 -10.45
C GLU A 4 -7.20 -3.11 -9.02
N LEU A 5 -5.87 -3.05 -8.85
CA LEU A 5 -5.27 -2.97 -7.52
C LEU A 5 -5.67 -1.67 -6.81
N LYS A 6 -5.71 -0.55 -7.53
CA LYS A 6 -6.23 0.71 -6.97
C LYS A 6 -7.67 0.58 -6.50
N ARG A 7 -8.54 -0.06 -7.29
CA ARG A 7 -9.94 -0.31 -6.91
C ARG A 7 -10.03 -1.20 -5.67
N GLN A 8 -9.22 -2.25 -5.59
CA GLN A 8 -9.14 -3.12 -4.42
C GLN A 8 -8.74 -2.34 -3.16
N ILE A 9 -7.68 -1.53 -3.23
CA ILE A 9 -7.24 -0.70 -2.10
C ILE A 9 -8.37 0.22 -1.63
N CYS A 10 -9.02 0.94 -2.57
CA CYS A 10 -10.13 1.84 -2.24
C CYS A 10 -11.38 1.14 -1.70
N ALA A 11 -11.58 -0.15 -2.00
CA ALA A 11 -12.66 -0.95 -1.44
C ALA A 11 -12.37 -1.44 -0.02
N LEU A 12 -11.09 -1.60 0.35
CA LEU A 12 -10.66 -2.00 1.68
C LEU A 12 -10.66 -0.82 2.67
N VAL A 13 -10.06 0.30 2.26
CA VAL A 13 -9.85 1.47 3.13
C VAL A 13 -9.95 2.74 2.29
N THR A 14 -10.59 3.78 2.84
CA THR A 14 -10.68 5.08 2.16
C THR A 14 -9.32 5.79 2.13
N GLN A 15 -9.07 6.60 1.09
CA GLN A 15 -7.83 7.39 0.99
C GLN A 15 -7.66 8.36 2.17
N THR A 16 -8.77 8.89 2.71
CA THR A 16 -8.78 9.77 3.89
C THR A 16 -8.33 9.02 5.14
N GLU A 17 -8.76 7.77 5.31
CA GLU A 17 -8.35 6.95 6.46
C GLU A 17 -6.87 6.55 6.37
N ILE A 18 -6.39 6.18 5.17
CA ILE A 18 -4.96 5.96 4.92
C ILE A 18 -4.16 7.23 5.27
N ALA A 19 -4.63 8.39 4.80
CA ALA A 19 -3.96 9.66 5.06
C ALA A 19 -3.87 9.99 6.55
N LYS A 20 -4.98 9.78 7.29
CA LYS A 20 -5.07 9.99 8.73
C LYS A 20 -4.09 9.10 9.49
N GLN A 21 -4.06 7.80 9.19
CA GLN A 21 -3.15 6.86 9.87
C GLN A 21 -1.68 7.12 9.54
N LEU A 22 -1.39 7.68 8.36
CA LEU A 22 -0.03 7.98 7.92
C LEU A 22 0.43 9.40 8.24
N GLY A 23 -0.41 10.22 8.89
CA GLY A 23 -0.10 11.62 9.21
C GLY A 23 0.15 12.47 7.96
N THR A 24 -0.61 12.24 6.89
CA THR A 24 -0.46 12.91 5.58
C THR A 24 -1.81 13.40 5.06
N THR A 25 -1.86 13.93 3.84
CA THR A 25 -3.09 14.39 3.19
C THR A 25 -3.67 13.32 2.25
N SER A 26 -4.99 13.34 2.06
CA SER A 26 -5.67 12.46 1.08
C SER A 26 -5.22 12.74 -0.35
N GLN A 27 -4.81 13.98 -0.65
CA GLN A 27 -4.23 14.36 -1.94
C GLN A 27 -2.89 13.65 -2.19
N ALA A 28 -2.01 13.58 -1.17
CA ALA A 28 -0.76 12.83 -1.28
C ALA A 28 -1.02 11.34 -1.53
N VAL A 29 -1.98 10.74 -0.82
CA VAL A 29 -2.39 9.35 -1.06
C VAL A 29 -2.91 9.16 -2.49
N SER A 30 -3.77 10.06 -2.99
CA SER A 30 -4.25 10.03 -4.37
C SER A 30 -3.10 10.10 -5.38
N LEU A 31 -2.12 10.98 -5.17
CA LEU A 31 -0.93 11.09 -6.02
C LEU A 31 -0.17 9.74 -6.05
N TRP A 32 0.05 9.12 -4.89
CA TRP A 32 0.74 7.83 -4.82
C TRP A 32 -0.01 6.71 -5.54
N LEU A 33 -1.34 6.64 -5.38
CA LEU A 33 -2.16 5.62 -6.03
C LEU A 33 -2.33 5.82 -7.54
N ASN A 34 -2.09 7.03 -8.05
CA ASN A 34 -2.12 7.32 -9.49
C ASN A 34 -0.75 7.22 -10.16
N HIS A 35 0.34 7.37 -9.41
CA HIS A 35 1.70 7.35 -9.92
C HIS A 35 2.49 6.20 -9.26
N GLU A 36 3.22 6.52 -8.20
CA GLU A 36 4.08 5.59 -7.49
C GLU A 36 3.98 5.83 -5.98
N VAL A 37 3.95 4.73 -5.22
CA VAL A 37 4.00 4.77 -3.77
C VAL A 37 5.46 4.89 -3.31
N PRO A 38 5.82 5.90 -2.49
CA PRO A 38 7.18 6.01 -1.97
C PRO A 38 7.62 4.75 -1.23
N ALA A 39 8.87 4.31 -1.42
CA ALA A 39 9.38 3.05 -0.85
C ALA A 39 9.10 2.90 0.66
N HIS A 40 9.31 3.98 1.43
CA HIS A 40 9.08 4.03 2.87
C HIS A 40 7.59 4.02 3.28
N ARG A 41 6.65 4.23 2.34
CA ARG A 41 5.20 4.18 2.58
C ARG A 41 4.57 2.85 2.20
N VAL A 42 5.26 1.99 1.44
CA VAL A 42 4.73 0.69 1.00
C VAL A 42 4.34 -0.19 2.20
N ILE A 43 5.27 -0.47 3.11
CA ILE A 43 5.00 -1.31 4.29
C ILE A 43 3.90 -0.71 5.19
N PRO A 44 3.92 0.60 5.55
CA PRO A 44 2.82 1.21 6.28
C PRO A 44 1.45 1.05 5.61
N ILE A 45 1.36 1.21 4.28
CA ILE A 45 0.10 1.01 3.55
C ILE A 45 -0.34 -0.45 3.64
N CYS A 46 0.56 -1.42 3.40
CA CYS A 46 0.24 -2.84 3.52
C CYS A 46 -0.28 -3.20 4.92
N ARG A 47 0.30 -2.63 5.99
CA ARG A 47 -0.17 -2.82 7.37
C ARG A 47 -1.60 -2.28 7.56
N ILE A 48 -1.90 -1.08 7.07
CA ILE A 48 -3.25 -0.48 7.14
C ILE A 48 -4.26 -1.36 6.40
N LEU A 49 -3.85 -1.96 5.28
CA LEU A 49 -4.66 -2.89 4.49
C LEU A 49 -4.72 -4.31 5.09
N MET A 50 -4.19 -4.52 6.30
CA MET A 50 -4.11 -5.81 6.97
C MET A 50 -3.46 -6.90 6.09
N TRP A 51 -2.44 -6.52 5.31
CA TRP A 51 -1.70 -7.41 4.42
C TRP A 51 -2.54 -8.10 3.33
N LYS A 52 -3.76 -7.62 3.06
CA LYS A 52 -4.58 -8.07 1.91
C LYS A 52 -4.00 -7.63 0.56
N VAL A 53 -3.07 -6.67 0.60
CA VAL A 53 -2.25 -6.23 -0.52
C VAL A 53 -0.80 -6.27 -0.07
N THR A 54 0.03 -6.95 -0.84
CA THR A 54 1.45 -7.19 -0.54
C THR A 54 2.35 -6.06 -1.07
N PRO A 55 3.57 -5.90 -0.52
CA PRO A 55 4.54 -4.95 -1.05
C PRO A 55 4.90 -5.20 -2.51
N HIS A 56 4.96 -6.49 -2.91
CA HIS A 56 5.17 -6.92 -4.29
C HIS A 56 4.09 -6.40 -5.25
N GLU A 57 2.81 -6.47 -4.85
CA GLU A 57 1.72 -5.95 -5.68
C GLU A 57 1.78 -4.42 -5.86
N ILE A 58 2.21 -3.69 -4.84
CA ILE A 58 2.32 -2.23 -4.88
C ILE A 58 3.54 -1.78 -5.69
N ARG A 59 4.70 -2.38 -5.42
CA ARG A 59 6.00 -2.03 -6.01
C ARG A 59 6.89 -3.25 -6.19
N SER A 60 6.59 -4.03 -7.23
CA SER A 60 7.36 -5.22 -7.62
C SER A 60 8.81 -4.91 -8.01
N ASP A 61 9.12 -3.66 -8.32
CA ASP A 61 10.45 -3.24 -8.73
C ASP A 61 11.45 -3.17 -7.57
N ILE A 62 10.99 -2.88 -6.35
CA ILE A 62 11.80 -2.93 -5.11
C ILE A 62 11.45 -4.13 -4.21
N TYR A 63 10.34 -4.83 -4.48
CA TYR A 63 9.92 -6.06 -3.83
C TYR A 63 9.74 -7.15 -4.90
N PRO A 64 10.81 -7.72 -5.47
CA PRO A 64 10.71 -8.65 -6.60
C PRO A 64 10.03 -9.98 -6.28
N ASN A 65 10.01 -10.42 -5.02
CA ASN A 65 9.37 -11.66 -4.60
C ASN A 65 8.02 -11.39 -3.88
N PRO A 66 7.02 -12.27 -4.04
CA PRO A 66 5.71 -12.12 -3.40
C PRO A 66 5.75 -12.05 -1.87
N THR A 67 6.79 -12.61 -1.26
CA THR A 67 6.97 -12.67 0.20
C THR A 67 7.82 -11.53 0.75
N ASP A 68 8.36 -10.64 -0.10
CA ASP A 68 9.24 -9.59 0.36
C ASP A 68 8.47 -8.56 1.22
N GLY A 69 9.02 -8.25 2.40
CA GLY A 69 8.45 -7.27 3.31
C GLY A 69 7.14 -7.69 4.00
N LEU A 70 6.71 -8.94 3.83
CA LEU A 70 5.63 -9.53 4.63
C LEU A 70 6.09 -9.68 6.09
N PRO A 71 5.18 -9.62 7.08
CA PRO A 71 5.54 -9.87 8.46
C PRO A 71 6.01 -11.32 8.60
N ASP A 72 7.08 -11.55 9.36
CA ASP A 72 7.44 -12.91 9.75
C ASP A 72 6.24 -13.53 10.48
N GLN A 73 5.77 -14.67 10.00
CA GLN A 73 4.81 -15.52 10.72
C GLN A 73 5.53 -16.05 11.97
N GLN A 74 5.63 -15.23 13.01
CA GLN A 74 5.98 -15.67 14.35
C GLN A 74 4.72 -15.55 15.19
N ASP A 75 3.88 -16.59 15.11
CA ASP A 75 2.89 -16.96 16.13
C ASP A 75 3.47 -18.09 16.98
#